data_AF-A0A930R305-F1
#
_entry.id   AF-A0A930R305-F1
#
_cell.length_a   1.000
_cell.length_b   1.000
_cell.length_c   1.000
_cell.angle_alpha   90.00
_cell.angle_beta   90.00
_cell.angle_gamma   90.00
#
_symmetry.space_group_name_H-M   'P 1'
#
loop_
_entity.id
_entity.type
_entity.pdbx_description
1 polymer ?
#
loop_
_entity_poly.entity_id
_entity_poly.type
_entity_poly.pdbx_seq_one_letter_code
_entity_poly.pdbx_strand_id
1 'polypeptide(L)'
;MSDIQRSISRLLHFARQKGLIAPDDEVYAANRLIDVLGVEEYVPHAVDETLETATPVLEEMLDDAAARGLIENTVNERDLFDTRIMDCVMPRPSEVVREFRAHYAASPQEATDWYYRLSIASNYIRKTRIDRNIAWKTATEYGDLDVTINLSKPEKDPRDIAKAKLAKASSYPKCLLCRENEGYAGRANHPARETHRLIPLDLCGVPWFLQYSPYTYYNEHCIILNGDHVPMQISRHTFENLACFLRLFPHYFAGSNADLPIVGGSILSHDHYQGGRYTFAMERAATEKEYVFKNYPTVRAGRV
;
A
#
# COMPACT_ATOMS: atom_id res chain seq x y z
N MET A 1 -7.54 -31.70 -2.68
CA MET A 1 -6.41 -31.15 -1.91
C MET A 1 -5.46 -30.58 -2.94
N SER A 2 -5.16 -29.29 -2.87
CA SER A 2 -4.11 -28.70 -3.71
C SER A 2 -2.77 -29.32 -3.29
N ASP A 3 -1.92 -29.58 -4.28
CA ASP A 3 -0.56 -29.99 -4.00
C ASP A 3 0.23 -28.74 -3.58
N ILE A 4 0.47 -28.59 -2.27
CA ILE A 4 1.14 -27.41 -1.72
C ILE A 4 2.53 -27.20 -2.33
N GLN A 5 3.22 -28.26 -2.73
CA GLN A 5 4.54 -28.16 -3.40
C GLN A 5 4.40 -27.56 -4.80
N ARG A 6 3.33 -27.90 -5.52
CA ARG A 6 2.98 -27.23 -6.77
C ARG A 6 2.66 -25.76 -6.52
N SER A 7 1.88 -25.40 -5.50
CA SER A 7 1.55 -24.00 -5.18
C SER A 7 2.80 -23.18 -4.80
N ILE A 8 3.78 -23.78 -4.09
CA ILE A 8 5.10 -23.16 -3.85
C ILE A 8 5.81 -22.87 -5.18
N SER A 9 5.90 -23.85 -6.08
CA SER A 9 6.54 -23.67 -7.40
C SER A 9 5.85 -22.59 -8.23
N ARG A 10 4.52 -22.51 -8.16
CA ARG A 10 3.72 -21.49 -8.83
C ARG A 10 3.98 -20.09 -8.29
N LEU A 11 4.07 -19.93 -6.97
CA LEU A 11 4.37 -18.65 -6.36
C LEU A 11 5.81 -18.18 -6.69
N LEU A 12 6.79 -19.09 -6.67
CA LEU A 12 8.16 -18.78 -7.09
C LEU A 12 8.23 -18.36 -8.56
N HIS A 13 7.52 -19.08 -9.43
CA HIS A 13 7.40 -18.74 -10.85
C HIS A 13 6.79 -17.35 -11.05
N PHE A 14 5.68 -17.06 -10.37
CA PHE A 14 5.05 -15.74 -10.37
C PHE A 14 6.00 -14.64 -9.87
N ALA A 15 6.68 -14.89 -8.74
CA ALA A 15 7.61 -13.93 -8.14
C ALA A 15 8.76 -13.58 -9.11
N ARG A 16 9.29 -14.55 -9.84
CA ARG A 16 10.29 -14.31 -10.89
C ARG A 16 9.72 -13.53 -12.07
N GLN A 17 8.54 -13.88 -12.56
CA GLN A 17 7.90 -13.18 -13.68
C GLN A 17 7.62 -11.71 -13.34
N LYS A 18 7.25 -11.40 -12.10
CA LYS A 18 6.97 -10.04 -11.63
C LYS A 18 8.21 -9.30 -11.12
N GLY A 19 9.39 -9.93 -11.12
CA GLY A 19 10.63 -9.33 -10.63
C GLY A 19 10.66 -9.09 -9.12
N LEU A 20 9.92 -9.88 -8.34
CA LEU A 20 9.98 -9.84 -6.88
C LEU A 20 11.21 -10.55 -6.32
N ILE A 21 11.73 -11.54 -7.06
CA ILE A 21 12.97 -12.25 -6.72
C ILE A 21 13.84 -12.44 -7.97
N ALA A 22 15.15 -12.49 -7.78
CA ALA A 22 16.09 -12.87 -8.84
C ALA A 22 16.19 -14.41 -8.94
N PRO A 23 16.74 -14.96 -10.05
CA PRO A 23 16.98 -16.40 -10.16
C PRO A 23 17.83 -16.96 -9.02
N ASP A 24 18.79 -16.19 -8.51
CA ASP A 24 19.68 -16.58 -7.42
C ASP A 24 18.95 -16.73 -6.07
N ASP A 25 17.80 -16.07 -5.92
CA ASP A 25 16.99 -16.10 -4.69
C ASP A 25 15.99 -17.27 -4.66
N GLU A 26 15.81 -18.00 -5.77
CA GLU A 26 14.73 -19.00 -5.87
C GLU A 26 14.84 -20.10 -4.81
N VAL A 27 16.04 -20.63 -4.59
CA VAL A 27 16.29 -21.65 -3.55
C VAL A 27 16.08 -21.06 -2.15
N TYR A 28 16.52 -19.82 -1.92
CA TYR A 28 16.31 -19.14 -0.65
C TYR A 28 14.81 -18.95 -0.38
N ALA A 29 14.06 -18.41 -1.34
CA ALA A 29 12.63 -18.18 -1.24
C ALA A 29 11.85 -19.49 -1.04
N ALA A 30 12.20 -20.56 -1.76
CA ALA A 30 11.61 -21.89 -1.57
C ALA A 30 11.79 -22.38 -0.12
N ASN A 31 13.02 -22.26 0.43
CA ASN A 31 13.32 -22.65 1.81
C ASN A 31 12.56 -21.81 2.84
N ARG A 32 12.35 -20.52 2.58
CA ARG A 32 11.52 -19.66 3.45
C ARG A 32 10.04 -20.04 3.38
N LEU A 33 9.53 -20.36 2.19
CA LEU A 33 8.15 -20.77 2.00
C LEU A 33 7.84 -22.09 2.71
N ILE A 34 8.71 -23.10 2.61
CA ILE A 34 8.46 -24.41 3.26
C ILE A 34 8.50 -24.28 4.78
N ASP A 35 9.36 -23.41 5.33
CA ASP A 35 9.42 -23.07 6.76
C ASP A 35 8.11 -22.40 7.23
N VAL A 36 7.65 -21.37 6.50
CA VAL A 36 6.38 -20.67 6.83
C VAL A 36 5.17 -21.59 6.72
N LEU A 37 5.16 -22.50 5.74
CA LEU A 37 4.06 -23.42 5.47
C LEU A 37 4.16 -24.72 6.28
N GLY A 38 5.23 -24.95 7.05
CA GLY A 38 5.44 -26.20 7.77
C GLY A 38 5.47 -27.43 6.85
N VAL A 39 6.16 -27.32 5.72
CA VAL A 39 6.36 -28.40 4.74
C VAL A 39 7.78 -28.94 4.92
N GLU A 40 7.94 -30.26 5.07
CA GLU A 40 9.24 -30.88 5.34
C GLU A 40 10.13 -30.98 4.10
N GLU A 41 9.54 -31.23 2.93
CA GLU A 41 10.26 -31.46 1.68
C GLU A 41 9.65 -30.67 0.53
N TYR A 42 10.51 -30.18 -0.36
CA TYR A 42 10.11 -29.47 -1.57
C TYR A 42 10.73 -30.10 -2.81
N VAL A 43 9.87 -30.57 -3.71
CA VAL A 43 10.23 -31.02 -5.05
C VAL A 43 9.78 -29.95 -6.06
N PRO A 44 10.70 -29.36 -6.85
CA PRO A 44 10.32 -28.37 -7.86
C PRO A 44 9.38 -28.95 -8.92
N HIS A 45 8.31 -28.22 -9.24
CA HIS A 45 7.41 -28.54 -10.35
C HIS A 45 7.64 -27.59 -11.52
N ALA A 46 7.57 -28.12 -12.75
CA ALA A 46 7.51 -27.28 -13.93
C ALA A 46 6.18 -26.50 -13.93
N VAL A 47 6.28 -25.18 -14.04
CA VAL A 47 5.14 -24.27 -14.13
C VAL A 47 5.25 -23.47 -15.41
N ASP A 48 4.21 -23.54 -16.22
CA ASP A 48 4.03 -22.73 -17.42
C ASP A 48 2.69 -22.03 -17.31
N GLU A 49 2.67 -20.96 -16.51
CA GLU A 49 1.49 -20.13 -16.30
C GLU A 49 1.89 -18.66 -16.21
N THR A 50 0.95 -17.75 -16.47
CA THR A 50 1.15 -16.32 -16.24
C THR A 50 -0.02 -15.81 -15.43
N LEU A 51 0.25 -15.38 -14.19
CA LEU A 51 -0.77 -14.79 -13.33
C LEU A 51 -0.67 -13.26 -13.35
N GLU A 52 -1.82 -12.59 -13.34
CA GLU A 52 -1.85 -11.14 -13.19
C GLU A 52 -1.47 -10.73 -11.77
N THR A 53 -2.03 -11.41 -10.77
CA THR A 53 -1.81 -11.18 -9.33
C THR A 53 -1.45 -12.48 -8.61
N ALA A 54 -0.89 -12.39 -7.41
CA ALA A 54 -0.58 -13.55 -6.57
C ALA A 54 -1.84 -14.22 -5.99
N THR A 55 -3.01 -13.57 -6.05
CA THR A 55 -4.23 -14.03 -5.34
C THR A 55 -4.61 -15.48 -5.66
N PRO A 56 -4.62 -15.97 -6.92
CA PRO A 56 -5.04 -17.34 -7.19
C PRO A 56 -4.19 -18.40 -6.49
N VAL A 57 -2.85 -18.24 -6.49
CA VAL A 57 -1.94 -19.17 -5.82
C VAL A 57 -1.95 -18.98 -4.30
N LEU A 58 -2.10 -17.73 -3.82
CA LEU A 58 -2.22 -17.45 -2.39
C LEU A 58 -3.48 -18.07 -1.78
N GLU A 59 -4.64 -18.00 -2.45
CA GLU A 59 -5.87 -18.63 -1.94
C GLU A 59 -5.72 -20.16 -1.80
N GLU A 60 -5.03 -20.83 -2.73
CA GLU A 60 -4.72 -22.26 -2.61
C GLU A 60 -3.83 -22.58 -1.40
N MET A 61 -2.82 -21.72 -1.15
CA MET A 61 -1.90 -21.89 -0.03
C MET A 61 -2.59 -21.59 1.31
N LEU A 62 -3.49 -20.60 1.34
CA LEU A 62 -4.30 -20.26 2.52
C LEU A 62 -5.32 -21.36 2.83
N ASP A 63 -5.94 -21.96 1.80
CA ASP A 63 -6.87 -23.08 1.98
C ASP A 63 -6.16 -24.33 2.52
N ASP A 64 -4.96 -24.63 2.02
CA ASP A 64 -4.12 -25.69 2.57
C ASP A 64 -3.70 -25.41 4.02
N ALA A 65 -3.26 -24.17 4.32
CA ALA A 65 -2.88 -23.77 5.66
C ALA A 65 -4.04 -23.87 6.65
N ALA A 66 -5.25 -23.47 6.24
CA ALA A 66 -6.46 -23.66 7.02
C ALA A 66 -6.82 -25.14 7.22
N ALA A 67 -6.73 -25.95 6.16
CA ALA A 67 -7.03 -27.39 6.22
C ALA A 67 -6.07 -28.16 7.14
N ARG A 68 -4.78 -27.76 7.18
CA ARG A 68 -3.76 -28.32 8.08
C ARG A 68 -3.75 -27.68 9.47
N GLY A 69 -4.63 -26.72 9.74
CA GLY A 69 -4.76 -26.07 11.05
C GLY A 69 -3.64 -25.10 11.41
N LEU A 70 -2.89 -24.58 10.43
CA LEU A 70 -1.90 -23.51 10.64
C LEU A 70 -2.58 -22.17 10.96
N ILE A 71 -3.81 -21.98 10.47
CA ILE A 71 -4.63 -20.79 10.70
C ILE A 71 -6.10 -21.16 10.97
N GLU A 72 -6.84 -20.31 11.68
CA GLU A 72 -8.25 -20.53 12.04
C GLU A 72 -9.27 -20.18 10.93
N ASN A 73 -8.76 -19.86 9.73
CA ASN A 73 -9.54 -19.51 8.55
C ASN A 73 -10.50 -18.30 8.75
N THR A 74 -10.15 -17.36 9.64
CA THR A 74 -10.83 -16.04 9.68
C THR A 74 -10.26 -15.15 8.59
N VAL A 75 -10.99 -14.10 8.21
CA VAL A 75 -10.49 -13.13 7.23
C VAL A 75 -9.19 -12.48 7.73
N ASN A 76 -9.10 -12.13 9.02
CA ASN A 76 -7.90 -11.53 9.58
C ASN A 76 -6.71 -12.51 9.58
N GLU A 77 -6.89 -13.77 9.99
CA GLU A 77 -5.79 -14.75 9.99
C GLU A 77 -5.30 -15.06 8.56
N ARG A 78 -6.22 -15.13 7.58
CA ARG A 78 -5.85 -15.24 6.17
C ARG A 78 -5.05 -14.02 5.69
N ASP A 79 -5.46 -12.80 6.09
CA ASP A 79 -4.76 -11.55 5.75
C ASP A 79 -3.41 -11.38 6.47
N LEU A 80 -3.22 -11.98 7.64
CA LEU A 80 -1.91 -12.03 8.30
C LEU A 80 -1.01 -13.05 7.59
N PHE A 81 -1.53 -14.26 7.34
CA PHE A 81 -0.72 -15.34 6.80
C PHE A 81 -0.33 -15.12 5.34
N ASP A 82 -1.18 -14.52 4.50
CA ASP A 82 -0.84 -14.24 3.10
C ASP A 82 0.32 -13.24 2.97
N THR A 83 0.39 -12.22 3.82
CA THR A 83 1.50 -11.28 3.84
C THR A 83 2.80 -11.94 4.29
N ARG A 84 2.73 -12.87 5.26
CA ARG A 84 3.89 -13.66 5.71
C ARG A 84 4.40 -14.61 4.62
N ILE A 85 3.50 -15.22 3.85
CA ILE A 85 3.87 -16.01 2.66
C ILE A 85 4.53 -15.10 1.62
N MET A 86 3.91 -13.96 1.30
CA MET A 86 4.43 -13.04 0.27
C MET A 86 5.76 -12.40 0.65
N ASP A 87 6.05 -12.17 1.95
CA ASP A 87 7.34 -11.65 2.38
C ASP A 87 8.51 -12.60 2.07
N CYS A 88 8.25 -13.91 1.97
CA CYS A 88 9.27 -14.89 1.54
C CYS A 88 9.76 -14.66 0.11
N VAL A 89 8.97 -13.97 -0.71
CA VAL A 89 9.27 -13.63 -2.10
C VAL A 89 9.31 -12.12 -2.33
N MET A 90 9.40 -11.31 -1.28
CA MET A 90 9.44 -9.85 -1.38
C MET A 90 10.90 -9.34 -1.30
N PRO A 91 11.36 -8.44 -2.20
CA PRO A 91 12.69 -7.85 -2.08
C PRO A 91 12.86 -7.12 -0.74
N ARG A 92 14.09 -7.03 -0.22
CA ARG A 92 14.35 -6.29 1.02
C ARG A 92 14.14 -4.78 0.80
N PRO A 93 13.87 -3.99 1.86
CA PRO A 93 13.69 -2.55 1.74
C PRO A 93 14.83 -1.83 0.99
N SER A 94 16.08 -2.19 1.25
CA SER A 94 17.24 -1.58 0.58
C SER A 94 17.26 -1.84 -0.93
N GLU A 95 16.78 -2.99 -1.37
CA GLU A 95 16.69 -3.36 -2.78
C GLU A 95 15.58 -2.58 -3.45
N VAL A 96 14.41 -2.50 -2.82
CA VAL A 96 13.29 -1.69 -3.32
C VAL A 96 13.69 -0.23 -3.48
N VAL A 97 14.40 0.34 -2.50
CA VAL A 97 14.87 1.73 -2.56
C VAL A 97 15.92 1.92 -3.67
N ARG A 98 16.81 0.94 -3.87
CA ARG A 98 17.82 1.00 -4.94
C ARG A 98 17.15 0.98 -6.32
N GLU A 99 16.23 0.04 -6.56
CA GLU A 99 15.50 -0.08 -7.82
C GLU A 99 14.62 1.16 -8.08
N PHE A 100 13.94 1.67 -7.06
CA PHE A 100 13.18 2.92 -7.16
C PHE A 100 14.06 4.08 -7.65
N ARG A 101 15.24 4.24 -7.05
CA ARG A 101 16.20 5.30 -7.43
C ARG A 101 16.74 5.10 -8.85
N ALA A 102 16.95 3.85 -9.27
CA ALA A 102 17.37 3.54 -10.63
C ALA A 102 16.32 3.98 -11.66
N HIS A 103 15.04 3.65 -11.44
CA HIS A 103 13.94 4.13 -12.28
C HIS A 103 13.75 5.65 -12.19
N TYR A 104 13.93 6.24 -11.00
CA TYR A 104 13.79 7.68 -10.80
C TYR A 104 14.83 8.49 -11.58
N ALA A 105 16.03 7.92 -11.78
CA ALA A 105 17.07 8.54 -12.60
C ALA A 105 16.66 8.66 -14.08
N ALA A 106 15.77 7.78 -14.57
CA ALA A 106 15.17 7.91 -15.89
C ALA A 106 14.01 8.90 -15.88
N SER A 107 13.03 8.72 -14.98
CA SER A 107 12.02 9.74 -14.69
C SER A 107 11.27 9.47 -13.37
N PRO A 108 10.71 10.52 -12.72
CA PRO A 108 9.83 10.33 -11.56
C PRO A 108 8.65 9.42 -11.82
N GLN A 109 8.08 9.47 -13.04
CA GLN A 109 6.94 8.65 -13.43
C GLN A 109 7.33 7.17 -13.53
N GLU A 110 8.48 6.84 -14.12
CA GLU A 110 8.92 5.46 -14.23
C GLU A 110 9.14 4.81 -12.86
N ALA A 111 9.67 5.58 -11.89
CA ALA A 111 9.84 5.11 -10.51
C ALA A 111 8.51 4.79 -9.83
N THR A 112 7.52 5.68 -9.95
CA THR A 112 6.20 5.45 -9.37
C THR A 112 5.45 4.34 -10.09
N ASP A 113 5.53 4.25 -11.43
CA ASP A 113 4.89 3.21 -12.22
C ASP A 113 5.47 1.82 -11.87
N TRP A 114 6.79 1.73 -11.66
CA TRP A 114 7.44 0.52 -11.15
C TRP A 114 7.00 0.18 -9.71
N TYR A 115 7.03 1.16 -8.80
CA TYR A 115 6.70 0.94 -7.40
C TYR A 115 5.22 0.54 -7.21
N TYR A 116 4.32 1.09 -8.04
CA TYR A 116 2.90 0.71 -8.04
C TYR A 116 2.70 -0.73 -8.54
N ARG A 117 3.40 -1.12 -9.62
CA ARG A 117 3.40 -2.52 -10.09
C ARG A 117 3.96 -3.48 -9.03
N LEU A 118 5.04 -3.11 -8.36
CA LEU A 118 5.59 -3.89 -7.24
C LEU A 118 4.55 -4.05 -6.13
N SER A 119 3.86 -2.97 -5.75
CA SER A 119 2.85 -2.98 -4.68
C SER A 119 1.62 -3.83 -5.02
N ILE A 120 1.26 -3.95 -6.30
CA ILE A 120 0.23 -4.91 -6.75
C ILE A 120 0.77 -6.33 -6.73
N ALA A 121 1.97 -6.57 -7.26
CA ALA A 121 2.57 -7.89 -7.36
C ALA A 121 2.84 -8.52 -5.97
N SER A 122 3.24 -7.70 -4.98
CA SER A 122 3.43 -8.12 -3.59
C SER A 122 2.13 -8.38 -2.82
N ASN A 123 0.98 -8.22 -3.47
CA ASN A 123 -0.35 -8.27 -2.86
C ASN A 123 -0.56 -7.25 -1.73
N TYR A 124 0.31 -6.22 -1.62
CA TYR A 124 0.11 -5.10 -0.69
C TYR A 124 -1.11 -4.26 -1.09
N ILE A 125 -1.20 -3.91 -2.37
CA ILE A 125 -2.42 -3.43 -3.01
C ILE A 125 -3.19 -4.66 -3.46
N ARG A 126 -4.26 -4.98 -2.73
CA ARG A 126 -5.10 -6.16 -2.98
C ARG A 126 -6.00 -5.93 -4.20
N LYS A 127 -5.40 -5.89 -5.39
CA LYS A 127 -6.05 -5.55 -6.67
C LYS A 127 -7.33 -6.34 -6.91
N THR A 128 -7.34 -7.64 -6.65
CA THR A 128 -8.54 -8.50 -6.79
C THR A 128 -9.71 -8.07 -5.91
N ARG A 129 -9.45 -7.48 -4.74
CA ARG A 129 -10.49 -6.90 -3.88
C ARG A 129 -10.94 -5.52 -4.38
N ILE A 130 -10.00 -4.72 -4.87
CA ILE A 130 -10.28 -3.38 -5.41
C ILE A 130 -11.09 -3.45 -6.71
N ASP A 131 -10.80 -4.42 -7.58
CA ASP A 131 -11.52 -4.63 -8.84
C ASP A 131 -12.99 -5.02 -8.63
N ARG A 132 -13.37 -5.43 -7.40
CA ARG A 132 -14.76 -5.67 -7.01
C ARG A 132 -15.49 -4.40 -6.56
N ASN A 133 -14.79 -3.28 -6.37
CA ASN A 133 -15.42 -2.03 -6.00
C ASN A 133 -16.40 -1.60 -7.08
N ILE A 134 -17.55 -1.08 -6.64
CA ILE A 134 -18.57 -0.58 -7.55
C ILE A 134 -18.34 0.92 -7.69
N ALA A 135 -18.13 1.40 -8.92
CA ALA A 135 -17.97 2.82 -9.19
C ALA A 135 -18.87 3.23 -10.36
N TRP A 136 -19.56 4.36 -10.23
CA TRP A 136 -20.36 4.95 -11.29
C TRP A 136 -20.37 6.47 -11.18
N LYS A 137 -20.74 7.12 -12.27
CA LYS A 137 -20.97 8.56 -12.34
C LYS A 137 -22.45 8.79 -12.58
N THR A 138 -23.04 9.73 -11.85
CA THR A 138 -24.42 10.17 -12.11
C THR A 138 -24.46 11.66 -12.34
N ALA A 139 -25.10 12.08 -13.42
CA ALA A 139 -25.33 13.50 -13.68
C ALA A 139 -26.30 14.07 -12.65
N THR A 140 -25.99 15.25 -12.12
CA THR A 140 -26.86 16.00 -11.22
C THR A 140 -26.96 17.45 -11.69
N GLU A 141 -27.88 18.23 -11.11
CA GLU A 141 -27.96 19.68 -11.39
C GLU A 141 -26.69 20.45 -10.98
N TYR A 142 -25.85 19.87 -10.12
CA TYR A 142 -24.59 20.45 -9.62
C TYR A 142 -23.34 19.89 -10.30
N GLY A 143 -23.50 19.10 -11.37
CA GLY A 143 -22.41 18.41 -12.09
C GLY A 143 -22.41 16.90 -11.87
N ASP A 144 -21.37 16.24 -12.40
CA ASP A 144 -21.23 14.79 -12.26
C ASP A 144 -20.83 14.40 -10.84
N LEU A 145 -21.66 13.58 -10.20
CA LEU A 145 -21.36 12.95 -8.93
C LEU A 145 -20.64 11.62 -9.17
N ASP A 146 -19.38 11.54 -8.76
CA ASP A 146 -18.61 10.30 -8.72
C ASP A 146 -18.97 9.52 -7.45
N VAL A 147 -19.53 8.32 -7.58
CA VAL A 147 -19.87 7.44 -6.44
C VAL A 147 -19.05 6.17 -6.50
N THR A 148 -18.46 5.79 -5.37
CA THR A 148 -17.69 4.54 -5.22
C THR A 148 -18.09 3.81 -3.95
N ILE A 149 -18.36 2.51 -4.05
CA ILE A 149 -18.57 1.60 -2.93
C ILE A 149 -17.33 0.72 -2.81
N ASN A 150 -16.59 0.92 -1.72
CA ASN A 150 -15.40 0.14 -1.42
C ASN A 150 -15.78 -1.20 -0.77
N LEU A 151 -15.70 -2.28 -1.54
CA LEU A 151 -15.96 -3.66 -1.09
C LEU A 151 -14.68 -4.37 -0.61
N SER A 152 -13.52 -3.71 -0.68
CA SER A 152 -12.23 -4.30 -0.33
C SER A 152 -11.92 -4.34 1.16
N LYS A 153 -12.68 -3.60 1.98
CA LYS A 153 -12.53 -3.60 3.44
C LYS A 153 -13.46 -4.64 4.06
N PRO A 154 -12.95 -5.79 4.54
CA PRO A 154 -13.80 -6.82 5.11
C PRO A 154 -14.39 -6.38 6.45
N GLU A 155 -15.60 -6.89 6.74
CA GLU A 155 -16.13 -6.86 8.11
C GLU A 155 -15.26 -7.75 9.02
N LYS A 156 -15.16 -7.38 10.31
CA LYS A 156 -14.34 -8.13 11.27
C LYS A 156 -15.10 -9.36 11.77
N ASP A 157 -14.46 -10.53 11.74
CA ASP A 157 -15.02 -11.75 12.32
C ASP A 157 -15.17 -11.58 13.85
N PRO A 158 -16.29 -12.02 14.47
CA PRO A 158 -16.46 -11.98 15.92
C PRO A 158 -15.32 -12.63 16.71
N ARG A 159 -14.70 -13.69 16.17
CA ARG A 159 -13.52 -14.35 16.77
C ARG A 159 -12.32 -13.42 16.81
N ASP A 160 -12.08 -12.66 15.73
CA ASP A 160 -10.99 -11.68 15.65
C ASP A 160 -11.24 -10.52 16.62
N ILE A 161 -12.49 -10.08 16.78
CA ILE A 161 -12.87 -9.05 17.76
C ILE A 161 -12.59 -9.53 19.19
N ALA A 162 -12.94 -10.78 19.50
CA ALA A 162 -12.66 -11.37 20.82
C ALA A 162 -11.15 -11.47 21.09
N LYS A 163 -10.37 -11.97 20.12
CA LYS A 163 -8.90 -12.02 20.20
C LYS A 163 -8.27 -10.64 20.39
N ALA A 164 -8.73 -9.64 19.65
CA ALA A 164 -8.24 -8.26 19.75
C ALA A 164 -8.47 -7.65 21.14
N LYS A 165 -9.59 -8.00 21.81
CA LYS A 165 -9.88 -7.57 23.19
C LYS A 165 -8.97 -8.23 24.24
N LEU A 166 -8.55 -9.46 23.98
CA LEU A 166 -7.66 -10.23 24.87
C LEU A 166 -6.17 -9.99 24.59
N ALA A 167 -5.86 -9.37 23.44
CA ALA A 167 -4.48 -9.09 23.04
C ALA A 167 -3.80 -8.16 24.06
N LYS A 168 -2.56 -8.50 24.42
CA LYS A 168 -1.74 -7.64 25.28
C LYS A 168 -1.56 -6.28 24.61
N ALA A 169 -1.67 -5.22 25.40
CA ALA A 169 -1.33 -3.88 24.92
C ALA A 169 0.12 -3.87 24.45
N SER A 170 0.33 -3.41 23.21
CA SER A 170 1.65 -3.16 22.63
C SER A 170 1.71 -1.71 22.21
N SER A 171 2.84 -1.07 22.47
CA SER A 171 3.15 0.30 22.03
C SER A 171 3.96 0.35 20.73
N TYR A 172 4.27 -0.81 20.14
CA TYR A 172 5.04 -0.92 18.90
C TYR A 172 4.27 -1.70 17.83
N PRO A 173 4.20 -1.20 16.57
CA PRO A 173 4.44 0.18 16.17
C PRO A 173 3.49 1.15 16.89
N LYS A 174 3.90 2.42 17.05
CA LYS A 174 3.11 3.40 17.83
C LYS A 174 1.77 3.74 17.18
N CYS A 175 1.70 3.73 15.85
CA CYS A 175 0.46 3.84 15.08
C CYS A 175 0.58 3.11 13.74
N LEU A 176 -0.44 3.22 12.90
CA LEU A 176 -0.52 2.56 11.59
C LEU A 176 0.36 3.19 10.50
N LEU A 177 0.89 4.40 10.74
CA LEU A 177 1.72 5.15 9.78
C LEU A 177 3.20 5.18 10.14
N CYS A 178 3.55 4.76 11.36
CA CYS A 178 4.95 4.66 11.79
C CYS A 178 5.79 3.84 10.81
N ARG A 179 7.00 4.31 10.46
CA ARG A 179 7.94 3.58 9.60
C ARG A 179 8.29 2.20 10.12
N GLU A 180 8.20 2.01 11.43
CA GLU A 180 8.34 0.76 12.17
C GLU A 180 7.36 -0.34 11.75
N ASN A 181 6.32 0.01 10.99
CA ASN A 181 5.43 -0.93 10.35
C ASN A 181 6.08 -1.70 9.19
N GLU A 182 7.13 -1.19 8.56
CA GLU A 182 7.79 -1.89 7.45
C GLU A 182 8.28 -3.28 7.89
N GLY A 183 7.72 -4.34 7.31
CA GLY A 183 8.05 -5.72 7.70
C GLY A 183 7.33 -6.22 8.97
N TYR A 184 6.39 -5.47 9.55
CA TYR A 184 5.76 -5.84 10.82
C TYR A 184 4.71 -6.94 10.66
N ALA A 185 4.86 -8.04 11.41
CA ALA A 185 4.01 -9.23 11.37
C ALA A 185 2.50 -9.01 11.61
N GLY A 186 2.13 -7.86 12.15
CA GLY A 186 0.79 -7.61 12.63
C GLY A 186 0.44 -8.40 13.90
N ARG A 187 -0.80 -8.24 14.34
CA ARG A 187 -1.44 -8.90 15.48
C ARG A 187 -2.95 -8.68 15.39
N ALA A 188 -3.73 -9.32 16.26
CA ALA A 188 -5.20 -9.25 16.21
C ALA A 188 -5.80 -7.81 16.16
N ASN A 189 -5.11 -6.81 16.70
CA ASN A 189 -5.54 -5.41 16.70
C ASN A 189 -4.68 -4.46 15.83
N HIS A 190 -3.71 -4.98 15.08
CA HIS A 190 -2.80 -4.18 14.24
C HIS A 190 -2.48 -4.95 12.95
N PRO A 191 -2.73 -4.39 11.77
CA PRO A 191 -2.65 -5.14 10.53
C PRO A 191 -1.21 -5.58 10.21
N ALA A 192 -1.09 -6.69 9.50
CA ALA A 192 0.14 -7.13 8.88
C ALA A 192 0.69 -6.10 7.88
N ARG A 193 2.02 -6.01 7.83
CA ARG A 193 2.80 -5.09 7.01
C ARG A 193 4.10 -5.73 6.55
N GLU A 194 4.17 -7.06 6.52
CA GLU A 194 5.35 -7.79 6.07
C GLU A 194 5.73 -7.46 4.62
N THR A 195 4.77 -7.28 3.72
CA THR A 195 5.03 -6.89 2.32
C THR A 195 5.17 -5.39 2.12
N HIS A 196 5.02 -4.60 3.18
CA HIS A 196 5.11 -3.15 3.12
C HIS A 196 6.57 -2.73 2.87
N ARG A 197 6.78 -1.81 1.93
CA ARG A 197 8.09 -1.23 1.61
C ARG A 197 7.93 0.26 1.42
N LEU A 198 8.66 1.06 2.18
CA LEU A 198 8.58 2.51 2.19
C LEU A 198 9.65 3.12 1.27
N ILE A 199 9.27 4.12 0.49
CA ILE A 199 10.23 4.91 -0.29
C ILE A 199 10.63 6.14 0.53
N PRO A 200 11.90 6.26 0.97
CA PRO A 200 12.35 7.42 1.73
C PRO A 200 12.38 8.66 0.82
N LEU A 201 11.85 9.75 1.35
CA LEU A 201 11.82 11.08 0.73
C LEU A 201 12.55 12.08 1.63
N ASP A 202 13.09 13.11 1.01
CA ASP A 202 13.54 14.33 1.68
C ASP A 202 12.59 15.46 1.28
N LEU A 203 11.79 15.94 2.23
CA LEU A 203 10.95 17.12 2.04
C LEU A 203 11.56 18.25 2.85
N CYS A 204 12.18 19.21 2.16
CA CYS A 204 12.77 20.40 2.77
C CYS A 204 13.81 20.09 3.88
N GLY A 205 14.62 19.03 3.71
CA GLY A 205 15.64 18.60 4.67
C GLY A 205 15.12 17.71 5.80
N VAL A 206 13.85 17.32 5.76
CA VAL A 206 13.21 16.44 6.76
C VAL A 206 12.96 15.07 6.12
N PRO A 207 13.21 13.95 6.84
CA PRO A 207 12.91 12.61 6.34
C PRO A 207 11.40 12.34 6.36
N TRP A 208 10.87 11.99 5.20
CA TRP A 208 9.51 11.52 4.98
C TRP A 208 9.52 10.18 4.26
N PHE A 209 8.37 9.54 4.15
CA PHE A 209 8.23 8.29 3.39
C PHE A 209 6.99 8.33 2.50
N LEU A 210 7.10 7.73 1.33
CA LEU A 210 6.01 7.47 0.41
C LEU A 210 5.59 6.00 0.51
N GLN A 211 4.28 5.79 0.58
CA GLN A 211 3.64 4.50 0.38
C GLN A 211 2.36 4.64 -0.43
N TYR A 212 1.91 3.57 -1.06
CA TYR A 212 0.53 3.50 -1.53
C TYR A 212 -0.44 3.17 -0.40
N SER A 213 -1.70 3.57 -0.58
CA SER A 213 -2.81 3.13 0.26
C SER A 213 -3.20 1.70 -0.15
N PRO A 214 -3.31 0.74 0.79
CA PRO A 214 -3.83 -0.59 0.47
C PRO A 214 -5.35 -0.57 0.18
N TYR A 215 -6.03 0.53 0.49
CA TYR A 215 -7.46 0.75 0.23
C TYR A 215 -7.61 1.92 -0.73
N THR A 216 -7.31 1.69 -2.01
CA THR A 216 -7.31 2.73 -3.03
C THR A 216 -8.72 3.21 -3.35
N TYR A 217 -8.94 4.52 -3.27
CA TYR A 217 -10.17 5.18 -3.76
C TYR A 217 -10.02 5.69 -5.20
N TYR A 218 -8.78 5.94 -5.63
CA TYR A 218 -8.42 6.43 -6.95
C TYR A 218 -7.05 5.88 -7.34
N ASN A 219 -6.69 6.03 -8.61
CA ASN A 219 -5.45 5.52 -9.16
C ASN A 219 -4.24 6.06 -8.39
N GLU A 220 -3.32 5.16 -8.02
CA GLU A 220 -2.08 5.49 -7.31
C GLU A 220 -2.28 6.32 -6.03
N HIS A 221 -3.42 6.15 -5.32
CA HIS A 221 -3.64 6.77 -4.02
C HIS A 221 -2.48 6.46 -3.08
N CYS A 222 -1.74 7.50 -2.69
CA CYS A 222 -0.56 7.41 -1.86
C CYS A 222 -0.69 8.21 -0.56
N ILE A 223 0.13 7.84 0.42
CA ILE A 223 0.26 8.49 1.72
C ILE A 223 1.72 8.92 1.85
N ILE A 224 1.93 10.19 2.21
CA ILE A 224 3.24 10.79 2.43
C ILE A 224 3.34 11.00 3.94
N LEU A 225 4.11 10.18 4.65
CA LEU A 225 4.12 10.14 6.11
C LEU A 225 5.44 10.68 6.68
N ASN A 226 5.33 11.43 7.77
CA ASN A 226 6.49 11.99 8.46
C ASN A 226 7.35 10.85 9.04
N GLY A 227 8.67 10.96 8.96
CA GLY A 227 9.56 9.97 9.55
C GLY A 227 9.43 9.85 11.07
N ASP A 228 9.02 10.93 11.74
CA ASP A 228 8.76 10.99 13.16
C ASP A 228 7.26 10.84 13.46
N HIS A 229 6.94 10.18 14.58
CA HIS A 229 5.57 10.12 15.12
C HIS A 229 5.25 11.43 15.84
N VAL A 230 4.82 12.42 15.08
CA VAL A 230 4.38 13.73 15.58
C VAL A 230 2.93 13.99 15.18
N PRO A 231 2.11 14.62 16.04
CA PRO A 231 0.74 14.95 15.67
C PRO A 231 0.68 15.86 14.44
N MET A 232 -0.37 15.68 13.66
CA MET A 232 -0.62 16.47 12.47
C MET A 232 -0.88 17.94 12.83
N GLN A 233 -0.26 18.86 12.10
CA GLN A 233 -0.45 20.30 12.29
C GLN A 233 -0.35 21.03 10.95
N ILE A 234 -1.30 21.92 10.67
CA ILE A 234 -1.20 22.80 9.50
C ILE A 234 -0.34 24.00 9.83
N SER A 235 0.73 24.17 9.07
CA SER A 235 1.68 25.28 9.24
C SER A 235 2.23 25.72 7.88
N ARG A 236 3.09 26.75 7.89
CA ARG A 236 3.86 27.13 6.70
C ARG A 236 4.64 25.94 6.13
N HIS A 237 5.19 25.10 7.00
CA HIS A 237 5.98 23.93 6.60
C HIS A 237 5.15 22.90 5.83
N THR A 238 3.85 22.77 6.13
CA THR A 238 2.92 21.93 5.37
C THR A 238 2.94 22.29 3.89
N PHE A 239 2.79 23.58 3.56
CA PHE A 239 2.76 24.03 2.17
C PHE A 239 4.12 23.90 1.48
N GLU A 240 5.21 24.10 2.23
CA GLU A 240 6.58 23.86 1.73
C GLU A 240 6.79 22.38 1.38
N ASN A 241 6.34 21.47 2.24
CA ASN A 241 6.43 20.03 2.02
C ASN A 241 5.58 19.57 0.83
N LEU A 242 4.33 20.06 0.73
CA LEU A 242 3.47 19.77 -0.42
C LEU A 242 4.11 20.26 -1.74
N ALA A 243 4.64 21.48 -1.76
CA ALA A 243 5.34 22.01 -2.94
C ALA A 243 6.63 21.22 -3.25
N CYS A 244 7.38 20.78 -2.23
CA CYS A 244 8.55 19.92 -2.42
C CYS A 244 8.17 18.57 -3.01
N PHE A 245 7.09 17.96 -2.52
CA PHE A 245 6.58 16.69 -3.04
C PHE A 245 6.20 16.81 -4.52
N LEU A 246 5.49 17.88 -4.91
CA LEU A 246 5.13 18.12 -6.32
C LEU A 246 6.35 18.38 -7.22
N ARG A 247 7.47 18.86 -6.69
CA ARG A 247 8.74 18.93 -7.45
C ARG A 247 9.35 17.54 -7.66
N LEU A 248 9.24 16.66 -6.67
CA LEU A 248 9.73 15.29 -6.77
C LEU A 248 8.85 14.45 -7.71
N PHE A 249 7.53 14.64 -7.68
CA PHE A 249 6.54 13.88 -8.46
C PHE A 249 5.52 14.82 -9.13
N PRO A 250 5.89 15.46 -10.27
CA PRO A 250 5.05 16.48 -10.91
C PRO A 250 3.72 15.98 -11.48
N HIS A 251 3.60 14.67 -11.69
CA HIS A 251 2.40 14.01 -12.21
C HIS A 251 1.40 13.64 -11.12
N TYR A 252 1.70 13.91 -9.85
CA TYR A 252 0.84 13.64 -8.71
C TYR A 252 0.22 14.94 -8.17
N PHE A 253 -0.88 14.81 -7.44
CA PHE A 253 -1.33 15.83 -6.50
C PHE A 253 -0.92 15.43 -5.06
N ALA A 254 -0.90 16.40 -4.16
CA ALA A 254 -0.78 16.15 -2.72
C ALA A 254 -1.62 17.17 -1.93
N GLY A 255 -2.17 16.75 -0.80
CA GLY A 255 -3.03 17.55 0.06
C GLY A 255 -2.98 17.08 1.50
N SER A 256 -3.36 17.99 2.40
CA SER A 256 -3.39 17.74 3.83
C SER A 256 -4.81 17.97 4.35
N ASN A 257 -5.28 17.11 5.26
CA ASN A 257 -6.49 17.41 6.03
C ASN A 257 -6.21 18.59 6.97
N ALA A 258 -7.23 19.39 7.32
CA ALA A 258 -7.03 20.40 8.36
C ALA A 258 -6.75 19.72 9.72
N ASP A 259 -6.10 20.42 10.65
CA ASP A 259 -5.88 19.97 12.03
C ASP A 259 -7.08 20.24 12.96
N LEU A 260 -8.29 20.30 12.38
CA LEU A 260 -9.53 20.58 13.09
C LEU A 260 -10.22 19.29 13.55
N PRO A 261 -10.82 19.24 14.76
CA PRO A 261 -11.50 18.04 15.26
C PRO A 261 -12.66 17.51 14.39
N ILE A 262 -13.17 18.33 13.47
CA ILE A 262 -14.33 18.05 12.63
C ILE A 262 -13.98 17.51 11.24
N VAL A 263 -12.70 17.48 10.86
CA VAL A 263 -12.30 16.91 9.57
C VAL A 263 -12.21 15.38 9.65
N GLY A 264 -12.56 14.69 8.57
CA GLY A 264 -12.56 13.22 8.47
C GLY A 264 -11.19 12.54 8.55
N GLY A 265 -10.20 13.16 9.19
CA GLY A 265 -8.90 12.57 9.46
C GLY A 265 -9.03 11.44 10.49
N SER A 266 -8.74 10.22 10.07
CA SER A 266 -8.81 9.04 10.97
C SER A 266 -7.56 8.86 11.85
N ILE A 267 -6.44 9.53 11.52
CA ILE A 267 -5.16 9.42 12.22
C ILE A 267 -4.55 10.81 12.39
N LEU A 268 -4.93 11.52 13.45
CA LEU A 268 -4.37 12.84 13.77
C LEU A 268 -3.07 12.76 14.60
N SER A 269 -2.72 11.56 15.08
CA SER A 269 -1.55 11.32 15.93
C SER A 269 -0.22 11.25 15.17
N HIS A 270 -0.25 11.16 13.84
CA HIS A 270 0.94 11.07 12.99
C HIS A 270 0.75 11.96 11.76
N ASP A 271 1.64 12.93 11.59
CA ASP A 271 1.63 13.89 10.49
C ASP A 271 1.84 13.21 9.14
N HIS A 272 0.89 13.40 8.23
CA HIS A 272 0.90 12.79 6.92
C HIS A 272 0.05 13.61 5.93
N TYR A 273 0.37 13.45 4.65
CA TYR A 273 -0.39 13.99 3.53
C TYR A 273 -0.96 12.85 2.70
N GLN A 274 -2.01 13.18 1.96
CA GLN A 274 -2.66 12.31 0.99
C GLN A 274 -2.28 12.78 -0.41
N GLY A 275 -2.03 11.86 -1.33
CA GLY A 275 -1.70 12.20 -2.71
C GLY A 275 -2.05 11.09 -3.68
N GLY A 276 -1.65 11.26 -4.92
CA GLY A 276 -1.73 10.23 -5.94
C GLY A 276 -1.87 10.79 -7.34
N ARG A 277 -2.24 9.93 -8.29
CA ARG A 277 -2.36 10.28 -9.72
C ARG A 277 -3.83 10.26 -10.13
N TYR A 278 -4.55 11.32 -9.77
CA TYR A 278 -5.97 11.47 -10.07
C TYR A 278 -6.36 12.94 -10.19
N THR A 279 -7.28 13.24 -11.12
CA THR A 279 -7.82 14.59 -11.31
C THR A 279 -9.20 14.68 -10.65
N PHE A 280 -9.29 15.44 -9.55
CA PHE A 280 -10.56 15.61 -8.83
C PHE A 280 -11.52 16.56 -9.54
N ALA A 281 -12.81 16.50 -9.17
CA ALA A 281 -13.82 17.45 -9.64
C ALA A 281 -13.40 18.91 -9.37
N MET A 282 -12.81 19.18 -8.19
CA MET A 282 -12.32 20.51 -7.82
C MET A 282 -11.20 21.02 -8.75
N GLU A 283 -10.37 20.12 -9.30
CA GLU A 283 -9.30 20.49 -10.25
C GLU A 283 -9.85 20.80 -11.66
N ARG A 284 -10.99 20.19 -12.03
CA ARG A 284 -11.70 20.45 -13.29
C ARG A 284 -12.64 21.66 -13.22
N ALA A 285 -12.96 22.12 -12.01
CA ALA A 285 -13.91 23.20 -11.81
C ALA A 285 -13.40 24.50 -12.43
N ALA A 286 -14.30 25.24 -13.09
CA ALA A 286 -13.97 26.55 -13.61
C ALA A 286 -13.61 27.50 -12.47
N THR A 287 -12.53 28.26 -12.63
CA THR A 287 -12.15 29.27 -11.65
C THR A 287 -13.18 30.39 -11.64
N GLU A 288 -13.87 30.56 -10.51
CA GLU A 288 -14.84 31.65 -10.29
C GLU A 288 -14.12 32.99 -10.14
N LYS A 289 -12.99 32.99 -9.42
CA LYS A 289 -12.19 34.20 -9.18
C LYS A 289 -10.70 33.89 -9.12
N GLU A 290 -9.93 34.62 -9.91
CA GLU A 290 -8.47 34.54 -9.94
C GLU A 290 -7.84 35.61 -9.04
N TYR A 291 -6.77 35.23 -8.35
CA TYR A 291 -5.94 36.08 -7.51
C TYR A 291 -4.51 36.08 -8.07
N VAL A 292 -3.98 37.28 -8.31
CA VAL A 292 -2.61 37.48 -8.81
C VAL A 292 -1.73 38.00 -7.69
N PHE A 293 -0.56 37.40 -7.53
CA PHE A 293 0.39 37.79 -6.50
C PHE A 293 1.42 38.76 -7.09
N LYS A 294 1.41 40.02 -6.64
CA LYS A 294 2.28 41.10 -7.17
C LYS A 294 3.76 40.71 -7.26
N ASN A 295 4.26 39.98 -6.27
CA ASN A 295 5.67 39.57 -6.19
C ASN A 295 5.95 38.21 -6.88
N TYR A 296 4.91 37.52 -7.37
CA TYR A 296 5.02 36.21 -8.01
C TYR A 296 4.13 36.19 -9.27
N PRO A 297 4.51 36.90 -10.35
CA PRO A 297 3.67 37.12 -11.52
C PRO A 297 3.34 35.84 -12.31
N THR A 298 4.10 34.75 -12.11
CA THR A 298 3.87 33.44 -12.70
C THR A 298 2.95 32.54 -11.86
N VAL A 299 2.58 32.97 -10.64
CA VAL A 299 1.71 32.21 -9.73
C VAL A 299 0.32 32.82 -9.73
N ARG A 300 -0.68 31.97 -9.90
CA ARG A 300 -2.09 32.32 -9.86
C ARG A 300 -2.79 31.42 -8.86
N ALA A 301 -3.71 31.97 -8.08
CA ALA A 301 -4.60 31.19 -7.23
C ALA A 301 -6.04 31.40 -7.71
N GLY A 302 -6.82 30.33 -7.75
CA GLY A 302 -8.23 30.36 -8.14
C GLY A 302 -9.13 29.97 -6.97
N ARG A 303 -10.24 30.68 -6.77
CA ARG A 303 -11.40 30.14 -6.06
C ARG A 303 -12.26 29.38 -7.07
N VAL A 304 -12.59 28.14 -6.74
CA VAL A 304 -13.51 27.25 -7.49
C VAL A 304 -14.74 26.94 -6.65
#